data_AF-A0A9E5IBK9-F1
#
_entry.id   AF-A0A9E5IBK9-F1
#
_cell.length_a   1.000
_cell.length_b   1.000
_cell.length_c   1.000
_cell.angle_alpha   90.00
_cell.angle_beta   90.00
_cell.angle_gamma   90.00
#
_symmetry.space_group_name_H-M   'P 1'
#
loop_
_entity.id
_entity.type
_entity.pdbx_description
1 polymer ?
#
loop_
_entity_poly.entity_id
_entity_poly.type
_entity_poly.pdbx_seq_one_letter_code
_entity_poly.pdbx_strand_id
1 'polypeptide(L)'
;MKHLTRESWLEAGVKALTPLFSKVGYAVPLCKVSCGFASTGTRSGHIGQCWSTKASADGLNQIFVSPALEDAVEVLDTLLHELVHAVDNCEHKHGKEFKKIATKLGMVGPMRSAGAGPALKEVLKEIAVKLGAYPHARLSVPKKVATRAPRPRARCVQCGFTVPMLREFLHYGPPICPKDRVEMEALGDWDAI
;
A
#
# COMPACT_ATOMS: atom_id res chain seq x y z
N MET A 1 19.67 14.06 -18.41
CA MET A 1 20.73 13.04 -18.25
C MET A 1 20.14 11.66 -18.56
N LYS A 2 20.94 10.66 -18.94
CA LYS A 2 20.44 9.29 -19.13
C LYS A 2 20.86 8.44 -17.93
N HIS A 3 19.90 7.94 -17.18
CA HIS A 3 20.14 7.00 -16.08
C HIS A 3 20.21 5.57 -16.63
N LEU A 4 21.23 4.81 -16.24
CA LEU A 4 21.42 3.42 -16.71
C LEU A 4 20.63 2.41 -15.88
N THR A 5 20.41 2.71 -14.59
CA THR A 5 19.70 1.82 -13.67
C THR A 5 18.54 2.55 -13.00
N ARG A 6 17.55 1.78 -12.54
CA ARG A 6 16.38 2.29 -11.81
C ARG A 6 16.81 2.98 -10.53
N GLU A 7 17.75 2.38 -9.82
CA GLU A 7 18.31 2.88 -8.56
C GLU A 7 19.00 4.24 -8.78
N SER A 8 19.82 4.37 -9.84
CA SER A 8 20.48 5.66 -10.15
C SER A 8 19.49 6.77 -10.49
N TRP A 9 18.34 6.42 -11.09
CA TRP A 9 17.26 7.37 -11.36
C TRP A 9 16.52 7.76 -10.08
N LEU A 10 16.20 6.79 -9.21
CA LEU A 10 15.57 7.04 -7.91
C LEU A 10 16.47 7.88 -6.98
N GLU A 11 17.77 7.60 -6.93
CA GLU A 11 18.75 8.39 -6.16
C GLU A 11 18.82 9.85 -6.65
N ALA A 12 18.75 10.06 -7.97
CA ALA A 12 18.63 11.40 -8.55
C ALA A 12 17.28 12.05 -8.23
N GLY A 13 16.20 11.26 -8.17
CA GLY A 13 14.88 11.66 -7.69
C GLY A 13 14.93 12.18 -6.25
N VAL A 14 15.58 11.46 -5.32
CA VAL A 14 15.77 11.93 -3.94
C VAL A 14 16.46 13.30 -3.94
N LYS A 15 17.57 13.45 -4.65
CA LYS A 15 18.31 14.73 -4.75
C LYS A 15 17.43 15.86 -5.28
N ALA A 16 16.58 15.59 -6.27
CA ALA A 16 15.69 16.58 -6.86
C ALA A 16 14.50 16.95 -5.96
N LEU A 17 14.04 16.02 -5.12
CA LEU A 17 12.95 16.24 -4.16
C LEU A 17 13.41 16.90 -2.87
N THR A 18 14.65 16.68 -2.42
CA THR A 18 15.20 17.26 -1.18
C THR A 18 14.97 18.76 -1.01
N PRO A 19 15.16 19.62 -2.04
CA PRO A 19 14.89 21.05 -1.92
C PRO A 19 13.45 21.40 -1.54
N LEU A 20 12.46 20.55 -1.87
CA LEU A 20 11.07 20.74 -1.48
C LEU A 20 10.90 20.61 0.03
N PHE A 21 11.55 19.61 0.64
CA PHE A 21 11.59 19.43 2.09
C PHE A 21 12.31 20.59 2.78
N SER A 22 13.44 21.02 2.25
CA SER A 22 14.21 22.14 2.83
C SER A 22 13.40 23.44 2.85
N LYS A 23 12.63 23.73 1.80
CA LYS A 23 11.74 24.91 1.73
C LYS A 23 10.68 24.93 2.82
N VAL A 24 10.24 23.78 3.31
CA VAL A 24 9.21 23.66 4.36
C VAL A 24 9.77 23.38 5.76
N GLY A 25 11.11 23.46 5.90
CA GLY A 25 11.83 23.37 7.17
C GLY A 25 12.21 21.95 7.60
N TYR A 26 12.31 21.01 6.66
CA TYR A 26 12.70 19.62 6.94
C TYR A 26 13.96 19.22 6.16
N ALA A 27 14.76 18.33 6.75
CA ALA A 27 15.93 17.75 6.11
C ALA A 27 15.65 16.29 5.76
N VAL A 28 15.91 15.91 4.52
CA VAL A 28 15.85 14.50 4.09
C VAL A 28 17.11 13.80 4.59
N PRO A 29 17.02 12.71 5.37
CA PRO A 29 18.20 11.98 5.82
C PRO A 29 18.86 11.22 4.66
N LEU A 30 20.09 10.78 4.88
CA LEU A 30 20.71 9.79 4.00
C LEU A 30 19.87 8.51 4.01
N CYS A 31 19.51 8.03 2.82
CA CYS A 31 18.69 6.84 2.64
C CYS A 31 19.14 6.08 1.40
N LYS A 32 18.80 4.79 1.37
CA LYS A 32 18.95 3.92 0.20
C LYS A 32 17.59 3.74 -0.44
N VAL A 33 17.54 3.87 -1.76
CA VAL A 33 16.31 3.74 -2.55
C VAL A 33 16.48 2.61 -3.55
N SER A 34 15.44 1.81 -3.74
CA SER A 34 15.48 0.70 -4.70
C SER A 34 14.12 0.46 -5.34
N CYS A 35 14.15 -0.05 -6.58
CA CYS A 35 12.94 -0.57 -7.22
C CYS A 35 12.72 -2.00 -6.75
N GLY A 36 11.65 -2.23 -5.98
CA GLY A 36 11.42 -3.52 -5.34
C GLY A 36 10.07 -3.60 -4.64
N PHE A 37 9.68 -4.82 -4.28
CA PHE A 37 8.44 -5.03 -3.53
C PHE A 37 8.60 -4.62 -2.06
N ALA A 38 7.54 -4.06 -1.50
CA ALA A 38 7.40 -3.89 -0.05
C ALA A 38 7.37 -5.25 0.68
N SER A 39 7.45 -5.22 2.01
CA SER A 39 7.57 -6.38 2.90
C SER A 39 6.47 -7.44 2.73
N THR A 40 5.27 -7.00 2.40
CA THR A 40 4.10 -7.84 2.17
C THR A 40 3.99 -8.35 0.74
N GLY A 41 4.98 -8.04 -0.10
CA GLY A 41 5.06 -8.43 -1.48
C GLY A 41 3.82 -8.04 -2.28
N THR A 42 3.37 -8.96 -3.12
CA THR A 42 2.22 -8.78 -4.01
C THR A 42 0.86 -8.87 -3.29
N ARG A 43 0.84 -9.19 -1.98
CA ARG A 43 -0.41 -9.45 -1.24
C ARG A 43 -1.17 -8.18 -0.84
N SER A 44 -0.48 -7.11 -0.45
CA SER A 44 -1.12 -5.91 0.11
C SER A 44 -1.39 -4.81 -0.93
N GLY A 45 -0.75 -4.90 -2.11
CA GLY A 45 -0.79 -3.83 -3.10
C GLY A 45 -0.07 -2.54 -2.68
N HIS A 46 0.78 -2.58 -1.64
CA HIS A 46 1.60 -1.42 -1.28
C HIS A 46 2.54 -1.06 -2.45
N ILE A 47 2.54 0.22 -2.82
CA ILE A 47 3.33 0.73 -3.94
C ILE A 47 4.63 1.42 -3.51
N GLY A 48 4.76 1.75 -2.22
CA GLY A 48 5.95 2.30 -1.59
C GLY A 48 6.12 1.75 -0.17
N GLN A 49 7.35 1.76 0.33
CA GLN A 49 7.64 1.49 1.74
C GLN A 49 8.98 2.06 2.17
N CYS A 50 9.00 2.79 3.28
CA CYS A 50 10.18 3.17 4.02
C CYS A 50 10.39 2.25 5.24
N TRP A 51 11.63 1.87 5.48
CA TRP A 51 12.11 1.20 6.69
C TRP A 51 12.96 2.15 7.51
N SER A 52 12.81 2.11 8.83
CA SER A 52 13.59 2.93 9.75
C SER A 52 15.06 2.50 9.79
N THR A 53 15.93 3.38 10.26
CA THR A 53 17.37 3.09 10.45
C THR A 53 17.62 1.88 11.34
N LYS A 54 16.70 1.57 12.28
CA LYS A 54 16.77 0.39 13.16
C LYS A 54 16.58 -0.94 12.43
N ALA A 55 15.99 -0.91 11.25
CA ALA A 55 15.74 -2.10 10.44
C ALA A 55 16.90 -2.45 9.49
N SER A 56 17.97 -1.64 9.46
CA SER A 56 19.13 -1.85 8.58
C SER A 56 20.43 -1.87 9.38
N ALA A 57 21.35 -2.77 9.02
CA ALA A 57 22.66 -2.89 9.67
C ALA A 57 23.57 -1.68 9.39
N ASP A 58 23.38 -0.99 8.27
CA ASP A 58 24.10 0.24 7.92
C ASP A 58 23.53 1.50 8.58
N GLY A 59 22.44 1.37 9.36
CA GLY A 59 21.81 2.48 10.07
C GLY A 59 21.15 3.52 9.16
N LEU A 60 20.87 3.19 7.89
CA LEU A 60 20.20 4.09 6.94
C LEU A 60 18.76 3.65 6.69
N ASN A 61 17.88 4.62 6.42
CA ASN A 61 16.53 4.32 5.95
C ASN A 61 16.59 3.58 4.60
N GLN A 62 15.79 2.52 4.46
CA GLN A 62 15.68 1.74 3.23
C GLN A 62 14.31 1.99 2.62
N ILE A 63 14.26 2.52 1.39
CA ILE A 63 13.03 2.88 0.70
C ILE A 63 12.87 2.02 -0.54
N PHE A 64 11.68 1.44 -0.68
CA PHE A 64 11.30 0.63 -1.83
C PHE A 64 10.16 1.30 -2.58
N VAL A 65 10.30 1.40 -3.91
CA VAL A 65 9.23 1.80 -4.81
C VAL A 65 8.85 0.61 -5.69
N SER A 66 7.56 0.31 -5.77
CA SER A 66 7.06 -0.92 -6.39
C SER A 66 7.39 -0.97 -7.88
N PRO A 67 7.83 -2.14 -8.40
CA PRO A 67 8.07 -2.33 -9.83
C PRO A 67 6.78 -2.33 -10.67
N ALA A 68 5.60 -2.26 -10.04
CA ALA A 68 4.33 -2.10 -10.74
C ALA A 68 4.08 -0.66 -11.21
N LEU A 69 4.89 0.31 -10.78
CA LEU A 69 4.84 1.70 -11.24
C LEU A 69 5.85 1.92 -12.38
N GLU A 70 5.42 2.58 -13.45
CA GLU A 70 6.28 2.97 -14.58
C GLU A 70 6.22 4.45 -14.92
N ASP A 71 5.10 5.13 -14.61
CA ASP A 71 4.98 6.56 -14.81
C ASP A 71 5.92 7.30 -13.86
N ALA A 72 6.80 8.13 -14.43
CA ALA A 72 7.82 8.83 -13.67
C ALA A 72 7.25 9.76 -12.58
N VAL A 73 6.08 10.36 -12.82
CA VAL A 73 5.44 11.25 -11.86
C VAL A 73 4.83 10.45 -10.71
N GLU A 74 4.18 9.33 -10.99
CA GLU A 74 3.67 8.41 -9.95
C GLU A 74 4.79 7.81 -9.10
N VAL A 75 5.93 7.48 -9.72
CA VAL A 75 7.14 7.01 -9.02
C VAL A 75 7.68 8.09 -8.10
N LEU A 76 7.80 9.34 -8.56
CA LEU A 76 8.27 10.46 -7.74
C LEU A 76 7.29 10.83 -6.62
N ASP A 77 5.98 10.75 -6.87
CA ASP A 77 4.95 11.00 -5.86
C ASP A 77 5.02 9.94 -4.74
N THR A 78 5.15 8.67 -5.12
CA THR A 78 5.36 7.57 -4.18
C THR A 78 6.67 7.74 -3.41
N LEU A 79 7.76 8.09 -4.10
CA LEU A 79 9.05 8.34 -3.45
C LEU A 79 8.95 9.51 -2.45
N LEU A 80 8.28 10.61 -2.82
CA LEU A 80 8.06 11.75 -1.93
C LEU A 80 7.26 11.34 -0.69
N HIS A 81 6.23 10.51 -0.82
CA HIS A 81 5.51 9.95 0.33
C HIS A 81 6.44 9.18 1.27
N GLU A 82 7.29 8.30 0.73
CA GLU A 82 8.21 7.50 1.55
C GLU A 82 9.33 8.34 2.18
N LEU A 83 9.75 9.42 1.52
CA LEU A 83 10.69 10.38 2.11
C LEU A 83 10.08 11.12 3.31
N VAL A 84 8.75 11.34 3.36
CA VAL A 84 8.09 11.86 4.57
C VAL A 84 8.26 10.90 5.76
N HIS A 85 8.13 9.59 5.53
CA HIS A 85 8.43 8.59 6.58
C HIS A 85 9.91 8.58 6.95
N ALA A 86 10.82 8.80 5.99
CA ALA A 86 12.25 8.85 6.28
C ALA A 86 12.61 10.05 7.19
N VAL A 87 12.01 11.22 6.96
CA VAL A 87 12.24 12.44 7.76
C VAL A 87 11.95 12.23 9.25
N ASP A 88 10.93 11.45 9.59
CA ASP A 88 10.60 11.10 10.98
C ASP A 88 11.16 9.75 11.43
N ASN A 89 11.97 9.10 10.59
CA ASN A 89 12.52 7.76 10.79
C ASN A 89 11.46 6.68 11.09
N CYS A 90 10.30 6.78 10.45
CA CYS A 90 9.13 5.91 10.57
C CYS A 90 8.52 5.84 11.98
N GLU A 91 8.69 6.87 12.80
CA GLU A 91 8.23 6.87 14.19
C GLU A 91 6.70 7.02 14.30
N HIS A 92 6.10 7.90 13.49
CA HIS A 92 4.69 8.27 13.68
C HIS A 92 3.74 7.62 12.65
N LYS A 93 4.24 6.75 11.78
CA LYS A 93 3.46 6.16 10.67
C LYS A 93 2.74 7.29 9.90
N HIS A 94 1.44 7.17 9.66
CA HIS A 94 0.61 8.21 9.04
C HIS A 94 -0.07 9.14 10.07
N GLY A 95 0.62 9.41 11.20
CA GLY A 95 0.12 10.20 12.33
C GLY A 95 0.20 11.73 12.13
N LYS A 96 0.16 12.48 13.24
CA LYS A 96 0.11 13.95 13.24
C LYS A 96 1.36 14.58 12.60
N GLU A 97 2.56 14.09 12.92
CA GLU A 97 3.81 14.64 12.35
C GLU A 97 3.92 14.34 10.85
N PHE A 98 3.58 13.12 10.42
CA PHE A 98 3.49 12.80 8.99
C PHE A 98 2.55 13.75 8.27
N LYS A 99 1.33 13.93 8.80
CA LYS A 99 0.33 14.82 8.20
C LYS A 99 0.86 16.25 8.06
N LYS A 100 1.50 16.77 9.10
CA LYS A 100 2.08 18.12 9.12
C LYS A 100 3.13 18.32 8.04
N ILE A 101 4.03 17.35 7.83
CA ILE A 101 5.05 17.41 6.77
C ILE A 101 4.37 17.29 5.39
N ALA A 102 3.54 16.25 5.21
CA ALA A 102 2.87 15.94 3.95
C ALA A 102 2.03 17.11 3.43
N THR A 103 1.22 17.74 4.28
CA THR A 103 0.39 18.88 3.85
C THR A 103 1.23 20.11 3.52
N LYS A 104 2.34 20.35 4.23
CA LYS A 104 3.26 21.45 3.89
C LYS A 104 3.92 21.25 2.52
N LEU A 105 4.20 20.01 2.15
CA LEU A 105 4.72 19.67 0.81
C LEU A 105 3.66 19.79 -0.29
N GLY A 106 2.38 19.94 0.07
CA GLY A 106 1.27 20.00 -0.88
C GLY A 106 0.64 18.64 -1.20
N MET A 107 0.86 17.63 -0.36
CA MET A 107 0.15 16.34 -0.46
C MET A 107 -1.28 16.46 0.06
N VAL A 108 -2.20 15.71 -0.54
CA VAL A 108 -3.64 15.75 -0.25
C VAL A 108 -4.24 14.34 -0.10
N GLY A 109 -5.46 14.27 0.45
CA GLY A 109 -6.20 13.02 0.65
C GLY A 109 -5.94 12.31 2.00
N PRO A 110 -6.39 11.06 2.16
CA PRO A 110 -6.14 10.27 3.37
C PRO A 110 -4.64 9.98 3.52
N MET A 111 -4.02 10.22 4.68
CA MET A 111 -2.55 10.15 4.85
C MET A 111 -1.93 8.80 4.46
N ARG A 112 -2.65 7.68 4.64
CA ARG A 112 -2.18 6.34 4.22
C ARG A 112 -2.02 6.19 2.70
N SER A 113 -2.68 7.05 1.93
CA SER A 113 -2.70 7.06 0.47
C SER A 113 -2.56 8.50 -0.05
N ALA A 114 -1.93 9.38 0.74
CA ALA A 114 -1.76 10.77 0.35
C ALA A 114 -0.78 10.83 -0.81
N GLY A 115 -1.13 11.62 -1.82
CA GLY A 115 -0.32 11.87 -3.00
C GLY A 115 -0.30 13.36 -3.33
N ALA A 116 0.40 13.71 -4.40
CA ALA A 116 0.62 15.09 -4.80
C ALA A 116 -0.70 15.80 -5.16
N GLY A 117 -0.97 16.92 -4.48
CA GLY A 117 -1.99 17.86 -4.91
C GLY A 117 -1.64 18.53 -6.24
N PRO A 118 -2.57 19.28 -6.86
CA PRO A 118 -2.39 19.81 -8.21
C PRO A 118 -1.07 20.59 -8.42
N ALA A 119 -0.74 21.52 -7.51
CA ALA A 119 0.48 22.31 -7.60
C ALA A 119 1.75 21.46 -7.44
N LEU A 120 1.77 20.52 -6.48
CA LEU A 120 2.91 19.62 -6.30
C LEU A 120 3.09 18.72 -7.52
N LYS A 121 1.99 18.26 -8.13
CA LYS A 121 2.04 17.39 -9.31
C LYS A 121 2.70 18.06 -10.52
N GLU A 122 2.50 19.36 -10.72
CA GLU A 122 3.24 20.11 -11.75
C GLU A 122 4.74 20.17 -11.45
N VAL A 123 5.11 20.39 -10.20
CA VAL A 123 6.53 20.36 -9.78
C VAL A 123 7.14 18.98 -10.04
N LEU A 124 6.42 17.89 -9.73
CA LEU A 124 6.88 16.54 -10.00
C LEU A 124 7.05 16.25 -11.50
N LYS A 125 6.17 16.78 -12.35
CA LYS A 125 6.33 16.69 -13.82
C LYS A 125 7.60 17.39 -14.28
N GLU A 126 7.89 18.58 -13.78
CA GLU A 126 9.13 19.29 -14.12
C GLU A 126 10.38 18.51 -13.69
N ILE A 127 10.34 17.91 -12.51
CA ILE A 127 11.42 17.04 -12.02
C ILE A 127 11.56 15.81 -12.93
N ALA A 128 10.46 15.14 -13.27
CA ALA A 128 10.47 13.99 -14.16
C ALA A 128 11.08 14.32 -15.53
N VAL A 129 10.75 15.48 -16.11
CA VAL A 129 11.35 15.96 -17.36
C VAL A 129 12.87 16.15 -17.22
N LYS A 130 13.34 16.73 -16.11
CA LYS A 130 14.78 16.96 -15.85
C LYS A 130 15.56 15.66 -15.67
N LEU A 131 14.97 14.71 -14.95
CA LEU A 131 15.56 13.37 -14.75
C LEU A 131 15.57 12.56 -16.04
N GLY A 132 14.61 12.79 -16.93
CA GLY A 132 14.40 12.01 -18.14
C GLY A 132 13.65 10.70 -17.85
N ALA A 133 13.53 9.85 -18.86
CA ALA A 133 12.77 8.61 -18.77
C ALA A 133 13.27 7.72 -17.62
N TYR A 134 12.33 7.20 -16.82
CA TYR A 134 12.63 6.19 -15.81
C TYR A 134 13.02 4.88 -16.52
N PRO A 135 14.24 4.35 -16.33
CA PRO A 135 14.73 3.18 -17.07
C PRO A 135 14.13 1.87 -16.53
N HIS A 136 12.81 1.72 -16.67
CA HIS A 136 12.01 0.62 -16.15
C HIS A 136 10.83 0.34 -17.06
N ALA A 137 10.44 -0.93 -17.16
CA ALA A 137 9.17 -1.34 -17.75
C ALA A 137 8.29 -1.92 -16.65
N ARG A 138 7.00 -1.56 -16.63
CA ARG A 138 6.06 -2.04 -15.62
C ARG A 138 6.07 -3.56 -15.48
N LEU A 139 6.19 -4.01 -14.24
CA LEU A 139 6.01 -5.41 -13.90
C LEU A 139 4.53 -5.71 -13.66
N SER A 140 3.97 -6.62 -14.45
CA SER A 140 2.60 -7.10 -14.25
C SER A 140 2.58 -8.08 -13.07
N VAL A 141 1.87 -7.70 -12.00
CA VAL A 141 1.74 -8.50 -10.79
C VAL A 141 0.39 -9.23 -10.81
N PRO A 142 0.35 -10.56 -11.04
CA PRO A 142 -0.90 -11.30 -11.04
C PRO A 142 -1.47 -11.32 -9.61
N LYS A 143 -2.64 -10.70 -9.42
CA LYS A 143 -3.41 -10.85 -8.19
C LYS A 143 -4.07 -12.22 -8.21
N LYS A 144 -3.67 -13.13 -7.31
CA LYS A 144 -4.47 -14.32 -7.02
C LYS A 144 -5.79 -13.85 -6.41
N VAL A 145 -6.86 -13.83 -7.22
CA VAL A 145 -8.21 -13.71 -6.69
C VAL A 145 -8.47 -15.00 -5.93
N ALA A 146 -8.42 -14.95 -4.60
CA ALA A 146 -8.84 -16.07 -3.79
C ALA A 146 -10.35 -16.23 -4.02
N THR A 147 -10.73 -17.21 -4.85
CA THR A 147 -12.10 -17.67 -4.96
C THR A 147 -12.49 -18.24 -3.60
N ARG A 148 -13.15 -17.42 -2.78
CA ARG A 148 -13.74 -17.91 -1.53
C ARG A 148 -14.94 -18.76 -1.93
N ALA A 149 -14.82 -20.08 -1.78
CA ALA A 149 -15.98 -20.96 -1.85
C ALA A 149 -17.06 -20.41 -0.88
N PRO A 150 -18.33 -20.35 -1.30
CA PRO A 150 -19.39 -19.88 -0.43
C PRO A 150 -19.39 -20.73 0.85
N ARG A 151 -19.25 -20.08 2.02
CA ARG A 151 -19.34 -20.78 3.30
C ARG A 151 -20.75 -21.37 3.43
N PRO A 152 -20.91 -22.66 3.76
CA PRO A 152 -22.22 -23.22 4.08
C PRO A 152 -22.87 -22.43 5.22
N ARG A 153 -24.17 -22.20 5.08
CA ARG A 153 -25.03 -21.45 6.01
C ARG A 153 -26.29 -22.25 6.26
N ALA A 154 -26.94 -22.00 7.38
CA ALA A 154 -28.32 -22.43 7.59
C ALA A 154 -29.24 -21.20 7.60
N ARG A 155 -30.47 -21.32 7.09
CA ARG A 155 -31.46 -20.24 7.07
C ARG A 155 -32.83 -20.71 7.55
N CYS A 156 -33.43 -19.96 8.46
CA CYS A 156 -34.81 -20.21 8.89
C CYS A 156 -35.78 -19.85 7.77
N VAL A 157 -36.70 -20.77 7.45
CA VAL A 157 -37.73 -20.57 6.42
C VAL A 157 -38.81 -19.56 6.83
N GLN A 158 -39.01 -19.31 8.13
CA GLN A 158 -40.05 -18.43 8.64
C GLN A 158 -39.54 -16.98 8.77
N CYS A 159 -38.54 -16.73 9.63
CA CYS A 159 -38.04 -15.37 9.85
C CYS A 159 -36.80 -14.98 9.02
N GLY A 160 -36.21 -15.91 8.26
CA GLY A 160 -35.02 -15.64 7.45
C GLY A 160 -33.69 -15.53 8.22
N PHE A 161 -33.69 -15.76 9.54
CA PHE A 161 -32.47 -15.81 10.36
C PHE A 161 -31.44 -16.74 9.72
N THR A 162 -30.22 -16.26 9.51
CA THR A 162 -29.18 -16.98 8.77
C THR A 162 -27.90 -17.04 9.61
N VAL A 163 -27.32 -18.23 9.72
CA VAL A 163 -26.06 -18.45 10.46
C VAL A 163 -25.03 -19.16 9.58
N PRO A 164 -23.75 -18.75 9.61
CA PRO A 164 -22.68 -19.51 8.99
C PRO A 164 -22.37 -20.77 9.80
N MET A 165 -22.10 -21.88 9.10
CA MET A 165 -21.71 -23.14 9.70
C MET A 165 -20.21 -23.38 9.47
N LEU A 166 -19.51 -23.86 10.50
CA LEU A 166 -18.13 -24.34 10.36
C LEU A 166 -18.15 -25.70 9.68
N ARG A 167 -17.24 -25.94 8.74
CA ARG A 167 -17.17 -27.19 7.97
C ARG A 167 -17.12 -28.44 8.84
N GLU A 168 -16.38 -28.37 9.94
CA GLU A 168 -16.23 -29.47 10.90
C GLU A 168 -17.58 -29.93 11.48
N PHE A 169 -18.59 -29.06 11.58
CA PHE A 169 -19.89 -29.37 12.20
C PHE A 169 -21.03 -29.55 11.19
N LEU A 170 -20.76 -29.60 9.89
CA LEU A 170 -21.83 -29.78 8.89
C LEU A 170 -22.56 -31.11 9.04
N HIS A 171 -21.88 -32.13 9.58
CA HIS A 171 -22.45 -33.44 9.87
C HIS A 171 -23.54 -33.41 10.95
N TYR A 172 -23.66 -32.35 11.76
CA TYR A 172 -24.78 -32.16 12.67
C TYR A 172 -26.06 -31.70 11.97
N GLY A 173 -25.96 -31.28 10.70
CA GLY A 173 -27.07 -30.70 9.96
C GLY A 173 -27.40 -29.26 10.38
N PRO A 174 -28.43 -28.65 9.77
CA PRO A 174 -28.88 -27.31 10.12
C PRO A 174 -29.39 -27.23 11.58
N PRO A 175 -29.05 -26.16 12.32
CA PRO A 175 -29.56 -25.95 13.67
C PRO A 175 -31.04 -25.54 13.65
N ILE A 176 -31.64 -25.53 14.85
CA ILE A 176 -33.00 -25.01 15.08
C ILE A 176 -32.95 -23.48 15.21
N CYS A 177 -33.90 -22.79 14.59
CA CYS A 177 -34.06 -21.35 14.71
C CYS A 177 -34.34 -20.95 16.17
N PRO A 178 -33.57 -20.03 16.78
CA PRO A 178 -33.76 -19.65 18.17
C PRO A 178 -35.08 -18.89 18.42
N LYS A 179 -35.63 -18.24 17.39
CA LYS A 179 -36.90 -17.49 17.45
C LYS A 179 -38.09 -18.39 17.18
N ASP A 180 -38.13 -18.98 15.98
CA ASP A 180 -39.31 -19.70 15.49
C ASP A 180 -39.32 -21.18 15.91
N ARG A 181 -38.22 -21.68 16.49
CA ARG A 181 -38.05 -23.06 16.98
C ARG A 181 -38.29 -24.15 15.93
N VAL A 182 -38.11 -23.81 14.66
CA VAL A 182 -38.15 -24.73 13.52
C VAL A 182 -36.75 -25.08 13.04
N GLU A 183 -36.59 -26.25 12.44
CA GLU A 183 -35.36 -26.62 11.74
C GLU A 183 -35.07 -25.63 10.60
N MET A 184 -33.80 -25.25 10.46
CA MET A 184 -33.35 -24.34 9.41
C MET A 184 -32.99 -25.12 8.14
N GLU A 185 -32.97 -24.48 6.98
CA GLU A 185 -32.54 -25.10 5.72
C GLU A 185 -31.05 -24.88 5.47
N ALA A 186 -30.38 -25.92 4.97
CA ALA A 186 -29.01 -25.85 4.49
C ALA A 186 -28.92 -24.97 3.22
N LEU A 187 -27.99 -24.02 3.21
CA LEU A 187 -27.66 -23.16 2.08
C LEU A 187 -26.18 -23.23 1.73
N GLY A 188 -25.87 -23.47 0.46
CA GLY A 188 -24.50 -23.57 -0.05
C GLY A 188 -23.98 -25.00 -0.03
N ASP A 189 -22.67 -25.15 -0.06
CA ASP A 189 -22.00 -26.45 -0.19
C ASP A 189 -21.88 -27.12 1.19
N TRP A 190 -22.87 -27.97 1.51
CA TRP A 190 -22.90 -28.79 2.73
C TRP A 190 -22.34 -30.19 2.51
N ASP A 191 -22.13 -30.59 1.25
CA ASP A 191 -21.75 -31.96 0.85
C ASP A 191 -20.23 -32.13 0.64
N ALA A 192 -19.43 -31.06 0.77
CA ALA A 192 -17.98 -31.10 0.60
C ALA A 192 -17.20 -31.70 1.80
N ILE A 193 -17.68 -32.82 2.36
CA ILE A 193 -16.94 -33.64 3.34
C ILE A 193 -16.02 -34.61 2.61
#